data_AF-A0A150RLJ4-F1
#
_entry.id   AF-A0A150RLJ4-F1
#
_cell.length_a   1.000
_cell.length_b   1.000
_cell.length_c   1.000
_cell.angle_alpha   90.00
_cell.angle_beta   90.00
_cell.angle_gamma   90.00
#
_symmetry.space_group_name_H-M   'P 1'
#
loop_
_entity.id
_entity.type
_entity.pdbx_description
1 polymer ?
#
loop_
_entity_poly.entity_id
_entity_poly.type
_entity_poly.pdbx_seq_one_letter_code
_entity_poly.pdbx_strand_id
1 'polypeptide(L)'
;MNSRDQWILSAGILAGLWLTAGCQIDIKGSPGAEAAGGAGGQGGAGGQGGAAVTCDSRPGNHDDACPADAPCAITLDVEVTCTEYNFAFGGVMAAPAAGATYLVALGNDPTRLFELDEEGATQRDLDMEAIYMHVALSPDGEAYAAADETQVSPGAYPGGLVFLPLAGGATEEQPVFDPEDKAVLVYGFAMDSRGEPHIWFAADGPDRFVHATRAPSGTWDLVPANRPSRSDWTHFGLAPDGAPLAFGFAEADSLSWQLKVLDGTTERSLGAPVAGYWPLEYGVIAPPQPAGEAMVPRVAAVVQHPDGLRLASAAEGAGFDEIAIPGTATPTLECSRGLVPADSSEPTGGCPAECHDVTSGLGWSAFSAARTSDGDVWIAVVISHIDWTIDYEVRNINGSLVCAGDVTVDESRGELRLVRVPSAGGAPDVTLVVPLPALGNNGYIESSREQPLVHASAFGAELTVAVRTQASPMGPVSHGALHGARPAHRHLAPCPCRARRLRRAPPPLPSSPAGCAWSHAASG
;
A
#
# COMPACT_ATOMS: atom_id res chain seq x y z
N MET A 1 19.62 -49.73 -19.16
CA MET A 1 21.03 -50.05 -19.42
C MET A 1 21.49 -49.22 -20.61
N ASN A 2 22.54 -48.43 -20.39
CA ASN A 2 23.31 -47.54 -21.29
C ASN A 2 22.55 -46.36 -21.92
N SER A 3 22.86 -45.06 -21.81
CA SER A 3 23.93 -44.19 -21.27
C SER A 3 24.46 -43.28 -22.39
N ARG A 4 24.58 -41.97 -22.10
CA ARG A 4 25.40 -40.94 -22.78
C ARG A 4 24.94 -40.50 -24.17
N ASP A 5 24.98 -39.24 -24.60
CA ASP A 5 25.36 -37.93 -24.07
C ASP A 5 24.72 -36.91 -25.04
N GLN A 6 24.05 -35.86 -24.58
CA GLN A 6 23.86 -34.64 -25.38
C GLN A 6 23.76 -33.40 -24.46
N TRP A 7 24.92 -32.75 -24.39
CA TRP A 7 25.22 -31.38 -24.00
C TRP A 7 24.06 -30.39 -23.99
N ILE A 8 23.67 -29.97 -22.78
CA ILE A 8 22.99 -28.71 -22.52
C ILE A 8 24.08 -27.63 -22.47
N LEU A 9 23.99 -26.66 -23.38
CA LEU A 9 24.72 -25.42 -23.34
C LEU A 9 24.20 -24.60 -22.14
N SER A 10 24.93 -24.71 -21.03
CA SER A 10 24.84 -23.83 -19.89
C SER A 10 25.28 -22.42 -20.29
N ALA A 11 24.34 -21.52 -20.54
CA ALA A 11 24.59 -20.09 -20.45
C ALA A 11 24.40 -19.70 -18.98
N GLY A 12 25.51 -19.76 -18.24
CA GLY A 12 25.58 -19.24 -16.89
C GLY A 12 25.47 -17.72 -16.93
N ILE A 13 24.43 -17.19 -16.30
CA ILE A 13 24.44 -15.82 -15.79
C ILE A 13 24.81 -15.95 -14.32
N LEU A 14 26.11 -15.75 -14.06
CA LEU A 14 26.65 -15.45 -12.75
C LEU A 14 26.02 -14.13 -12.28
N ALA A 15 24.99 -14.20 -11.45
CA ALA A 15 24.59 -13.08 -10.60
C ALA A 15 25.69 -12.90 -9.54
N GLY A 16 26.67 -12.06 -9.87
CA GLY A 16 27.69 -11.62 -8.94
C GLY A 16 27.05 -10.70 -7.91
N LEU A 17 26.94 -11.19 -6.68
CA LEU A 17 26.93 -10.40 -5.46
C LEU A 17 28.08 -9.37 -5.54
N TRP A 18 27.77 -8.08 -5.44
CA TRP A 18 28.76 -7.04 -5.14
C TRP A 18 28.27 -6.19 -3.98
N LEU A 19 28.81 -6.50 -2.80
CA LEU A 19 29.04 -5.51 -1.76
C LEU A 19 29.90 -4.38 -2.34
N THR A 20 29.47 -3.13 -2.17
CA THR A 20 30.39 -2.00 -2.17
C THR A 20 30.31 -1.31 -0.80
N ALA A 21 31.31 -1.60 0.03
CA ALA A 21 31.68 -0.75 1.14
C ALA A 21 32.63 0.35 0.61
N GLY A 22 32.26 1.61 0.86
CA GLY A 22 33.18 2.71 1.08
C GLY A 22 33.49 3.66 -0.08
N CYS A 23 33.06 4.92 0.05
CA CYS A 23 34.00 6.04 0.16
C CYS A 23 33.43 7.18 1.03
N GLN A 24 34.31 7.68 1.89
CA GLN A 24 34.13 8.74 2.89
C GLN A 24 33.76 10.10 2.28
N ILE A 25 32.86 10.82 2.95
CA ILE A 25 32.91 12.30 2.98
C ILE A 25 32.93 12.75 4.45
N ASP A 26 34.06 13.38 4.80
CA ASP A 26 34.42 13.98 6.07
C ASP A 26 33.78 15.39 6.14
N ILE A 27 32.98 15.69 7.17
CA ILE A 27 32.61 17.07 7.50
C ILE A 27 32.95 17.33 8.97
N LYS A 28 34.10 17.99 9.16
CA LYS A 28 34.58 18.54 10.42
C LYS A 28 33.74 19.72 10.94
N GLY A 29 33.57 19.76 12.25
CA GLY A 29 33.36 20.96 13.09
C GLY A 29 32.08 20.86 13.94
N SER A 30 32.04 21.07 15.26
CA SER A 30 32.93 21.78 16.19
C SER A 30 32.66 21.32 17.66
N PRO A 31 32.99 22.11 18.71
CA PRO A 31 33.93 21.79 19.79
C PRO A 31 33.31 21.20 21.07
N GLY A 32 34.15 20.62 21.93
CA GLY A 32 33.74 19.84 23.10
C GLY A 32 33.37 20.60 24.38
N ALA A 33 32.97 19.81 25.39
CA ALA A 33 33.21 20.06 26.81
C ALA A 33 33.01 18.75 27.61
N GLU A 34 33.89 18.54 28.58
CA GLU A 34 34.02 17.40 29.49
C GLU A 34 32.93 17.37 30.57
N ALA A 35 32.53 16.19 31.05
CA ALA A 35 32.43 15.85 32.48
C ALA A 35 32.09 14.36 32.69
N ALA A 36 32.64 13.81 33.78
CA ALA A 36 32.84 12.40 34.08
C ALA A 36 31.91 11.83 35.17
N GLY A 37 31.84 10.48 35.20
CA GLY A 37 31.51 9.63 36.37
C GLY A 37 30.13 8.96 36.28
N GLY A 38 29.94 7.65 36.42
CA GLY A 38 30.79 6.50 36.70
C GLY A 38 29.92 5.30 37.14
N ALA A 39 30.19 4.12 36.57
CA ALA A 39 29.94 2.73 37.02
C ALA A 39 28.55 2.30 37.59
N GLY A 40 27.96 1.16 37.24
CA GLY A 40 28.41 0.03 36.42
C GLY A 40 27.39 -1.13 36.44
N GLY A 41 27.60 -2.12 35.56
CA GLY A 41 26.85 -3.38 35.54
C GLY A 41 26.84 -4.04 34.17
N GLN A 42 27.94 -4.69 33.79
CA GLN A 42 28.13 -5.40 32.51
C GLN A 42 27.40 -6.75 32.47
N GLY A 43 26.82 -7.07 31.31
CA GLY A 43 26.45 -8.42 30.90
C GLY A 43 25.89 -8.46 29.48
N GLY A 44 26.74 -8.75 28.48
CA GLY A 44 26.36 -8.98 27.09
C GLY A 44 27.05 -8.05 26.10
N ALA A 45 28.16 -8.50 25.50
CA ALA A 45 28.85 -7.81 24.40
C ALA A 45 28.51 -8.52 23.08
N GLY A 46 27.97 -7.77 22.11
CA GLY A 46 27.80 -8.26 20.74
C GLY A 46 26.80 -7.44 19.93
N GLY A 47 27.21 -6.27 19.44
CA GLY A 47 26.45 -5.44 18.51
C GLY A 47 26.87 -3.98 18.63
N GLN A 48 27.42 -3.39 17.57
CA GLN A 48 27.71 -1.96 17.54
C GLN A 48 26.39 -1.22 17.72
N GLY A 49 26.22 -0.56 18.86
CA GLY A 49 25.04 0.24 19.16
C GLY A 49 24.91 1.39 18.17
N GLY A 50 24.09 1.20 17.14
CA GLY A 50 23.48 2.30 16.42
C GLY A 50 22.68 3.15 17.40
N ALA A 51 22.45 4.43 17.06
CA ALA A 51 21.50 5.24 17.82
C ALA A 51 20.16 4.50 17.89
N ALA A 52 19.49 4.54 19.05
CA ALA A 52 18.15 3.97 19.16
C ALA A 52 17.25 4.61 18.09
N VAL A 53 16.56 3.77 17.31
CA VAL A 53 15.59 4.30 16.35
C VAL A 53 14.47 4.97 17.13
N THR A 54 14.20 6.23 16.81
CA THR A 54 13.07 6.97 17.35
C THR A 54 12.08 7.25 16.24
N CYS A 55 10.79 7.12 16.56
CA CYS A 55 9.69 7.50 15.68
C CYS A 55 8.92 8.64 16.33
N ASP A 56 8.65 9.67 15.54
CA ASP A 56 7.84 10.81 15.91
C ASP A 56 6.56 10.78 15.06
N SER A 57 5.48 11.32 15.61
CA SER A 57 4.24 11.54 14.89
C SER A 57 3.74 12.96 15.05
N ARG A 58 3.04 13.45 14.04
CA ARG A 58 2.38 14.76 14.05
C ARG A 58 1.05 14.68 13.31
N PRO A 59 0.10 15.57 13.60
CA PRO A 59 -1.06 15.75 12.73
C PRO A 59 -0.60 16.12 11.32
N GLY A 60 -1.18 15.47 10.32
CA GLY A 60 -0.99 15.84 8.91
C GLY A 60 -1.74 17.13 8.57
N ASN A 61 -1.38 17.72 7.43
CA ASN A 61 -2.05 18.92 6.92
C ASN A 61 -2.90 18.55 5.69
N HIS A 62 -4.20 18.52 5.87
CA HIS A 62 -5.18 18.24 4.83
C HIS A 62 -6.18 19.39 4.62
N ASP A 63 -5.94 20.56 5.19
CA ASP A 63 -6.86 21.70 5.12
C ASP A 63 -7.19 22.07 3.66
N ASP A 64 -6.18 22.02 2.78
CA ASP A 64 -6.32 22.32 1.35
C ASP A 64 -7.10 21.25 0.57
N ALA A 65 -7.23 20.03 1.13
CA ALA A 65 -8.02 18.95 0.56
C ALA A 65 -9.51 19.01 0.98
N CYS A 66 -9.83 19.78 2.01
CA CYS A 66 -11.18 19.93 2.51
C CYS A 66 -11.96 21.01 1.73
N PRO A 67 -13.24 20.76 1.40
CA PRO A 67 -14.09 21.80 0.83
C PRO A 67 -14.33 22.93 1.84
N ALA A 68 -14.23 24.20 1.40
CA ALA A 68 -14.47 25.36 2.26
C ALA A 68 -15.91 25.43 2.82
N ASP A 69 -16.88 24.84 2.11
CA ASP A 69 -18.32 25.00 2.35
C ASP A 69 -18.99 23.74 2.93
N ALA A 70 -18.23 22.69 3.27
CA ALA A 70 -18.76 21.44 3.81
C ALA A 70 -17.79 20.82 4.85
N PRO A 71 -18.27 19.94 5.75
CA PRO A 71 -17.38 19.20 6.63
C PRO A 71 -16.33 18.42 5.83
N CYS A 72 -15.09 18.40 6.32
CA CYS A 72 -14.06 17.62 5.67
C CYS A 72 -14.42 16.14 5.71
N ALA A 73 -14.20 15.46 4.58
CA ALA A 73 -14.35 14.01 4.53
C ALA A 73 -13.27 13.33 5.38
N ILE A 74 -12.10 13.96 5.49
CA ILE A 74 -10.99 13.47 6.31
C ILE A 74 -11.30 13.71 7.78
N THR A 75 -11.27 12.65 8.58
CA THR A 75 -11.55 12.66 10.02
C THR A 75 -10.31 12.45 10.88
N LEU A 76 -9.25 11.87 10.32
CA LEU A 76 -7.95 11.69 10.97
C LEU A 76 -6.86 11.75 9.91
N ASP A 77 -5.77 12.47 10.21
CA ASP A 77 -4.61 12.62 9.35
C ASP A 77 -3.35 12.64 10.21
N VAL A 78 -2.51 11.62 10.09
CA VAL A 78 -1.33 11.43 10.94
C VAL A 78 -0.12 11.20 10.08
N GLU A 79 0.92 12.01 10.31
CA GLU A 79 2.24 11.80 9.72
C GLU A 79 3.18 11.11 10.71
N VAL A 80 3.78 9.98 10.32
CA VAL A 80 4.78 9.22 11.09
C VAL A 80 6.14 9.30 10.39
N THR A 81 7.17 9.64 11.15
CA THR A 81 8.55 9.70 10.69
C THR A 81 9.44 8.95 11.67
N CYS A 82 10.32 8.08 11.17
CA CYS A 82 11.30 7.39 11.99
C CYS A 82 12.72 7.76 11.56
N THR A 83 13.68 7.73 12.49
CA THR A 83 15.10 7.97 12.21
C THR A 83 15.77 6.81 11.46
N GLU A 84 15.03 5.73 11.21
CA GLU A 84 15.51 4.55 10.51
C GLU A 84 15.65 4.82 9.01
N TYR A 85 16.78 4.41 8.44
CA TYR A 85 17.10 4.66 7.03
C TYR A 85 16.13 3.95 6.07
N ASN A 86 15.69 2.74 6.41
CA ASN A 86 14.79 1.92 5.59
C ASN A 86 13.36 1.85 6.16
N PHE A 87 12.93 2.87 6.91
CA PHE A 87 11.58 2.91 7.46
C PHE A 87 10.53 2.73 6.34
N ALA A 88 9.66 1.72 6.50
CA ALA A 88 8.64 1.35 5.53
C ALA A 88 9.16 1.01 4.12
N PHE A 89 10.45 0.65 3.97
CA PHE A 89 11.01 0.24 2.68
C PHE A 89 10.26 -0.95 2.08
N GLY A 90 9.81 -1.89 2.91
CA GLY A 90 8.95 -3.00 2.54
C GLY A 90 7.51 -2.62 2.15
N GLY A 91 7.12 -1.35 2.33
CA GLY A 91 5.78 -0.84 2.03
C GLY A 91 4.96 -0.53 3.28
N VAL A 92 3.73 -0.06 3.06
CA VAL A 92 2.78 0.32 4.11
C VAL A 92 1.44 -0.39 3.95
N MET A 93 0.81 -0.70 5.07
CA MET A 93 -0.57 -1.20 5.12
C MET A 93 -1.37 -0.47 6.18
N ALA A 94 -2.67 -0.37 5.95
CA ALA A 94 -3.61 0.30 6.86
C ALA A 94 -4.79 -0.62 7.17
N ALA A 95 -5.29 -0.57 8.39
CA ALA A 95 -6.47 -1.31 8.82
C ALA A 95 -7.37 -0.45 9.73
N PRO A 96 -8.55 -0.01 9.26
CA PRO A 96 -9.57 0.60 10.11
C PRO A 96 -10.27 -0.49 10.95
N ALA A 97 -9.67 -0.87 12.08
CA ALA A 97 -10.27 -1.85 12.97
C ALA A 97 -11.43 -1.23 13.79
N ALA A 98 -12.28 -2.07 14.36
CA ALA A 98 -13.36 -1.64 15.24
C ALA A 98 -12.78 -1.05 16.54
N GLY A 99 -12.62 0.27 16.57
CA GLY A 99 -12.17 1.03 17.75
C GLY A 99 -10.70 1.44 17.75
N ALA A 100 -9.94 1.09 16.71
CA ALA A 100 -8.56 1.53 16.53
C ALA A 100 -8.22 1.54 15.04
N THR A 101 -7.23 2.34 14.65
CA THR A 101 -6.67 2.23 13.30
C THR A 101 -5.22 1.86 13.38
N TYR A 102 -4.85 0.84 12.61
CA TYR A 102 -3.48 0.39 12.52
C TYR A 102 -2.81 0.87 11.24
N LEU A 103 -1.57 1.35 11.38
CA LEU A 103 -0.60 1.52 10.30
C LEU A 103 0.51 0.50 10.52
N VAL A 104 0.74 -0.36 9.53
CA VAL A 104 1.90 -1.24 9.47
C VAL A 104 2.90 -0.65 8.50
N ALA A 105 4.14 -0.48 8.96
CA ALA A 105 5.28 -0.07 8.14
C ALA A 105 6.28 -1.23 8.07
N LEU A 106 6.42 -1.83 6.88
CA LEU A 106 7.31 -2.97 6.65
C LEU A 106 8.74 -2.46 6.47
N GLY A 107 9.65 -2.93 7.31
CA GLY A 107 11.06 -2.57 7.30
C GLY A 107 11.93 -3.81 7.39
N ASN A 108 13.21 -3.65 7.04
CA ASN A 108 14.17 -4.75 7.20
C ASN A 108 14.68 -4.87 8.65
N ASP A 109 14.43 -3.87 9.52
CA ASP A 109 14.91 -3.83 10.92
C ASP A 109 14.12 -2.84 11.82
N PRO A 110 13.02 -3.19 12.52
CA PRO A 110 12.02 -4.26 12.38
C PRO A 110 10.72 -3.78 11.67
N THR A 111 9.74 -4.66 11.49
CA THR A 111 8.38 -4.23 11.11
C THR A 111 7.77 -3.39 12.24
N ARG A 112 7.14 -2.26 11.91
CA ARG A 112 6.53 -1.38 12.92
C ARG A 112 5.02 -1.38 12.80
N LEU A 113 4.35 -1.47 13.95
CA LEU A 113 2.91 -1.29 14.09
C LEU A 113 2.64 0.00 14.86
N PHE A 114 1.77 0.83 14.31
CA PHE A 114 1.28 2.02 14.97
C PHE A 114 -0.22 1.96 15.11
N GLU A 115 -0.72 2.33 16.27
CA GLU A 115 -2.12 2.68 16.48
C GLU A 115 -2.29 4.18 16.30
N LEU A 116 -3.27 4.59 15.50
CA LEU A 116 -3.51 5.97 15.13
C LEU A 116 -4.77 6.51 15.82
N ASP A 117 -4.67 7.73 16.34
CA ASP A 117 -5.79 8.50 16.90
C ASP A 117 -5.58 10.00 16.66
N GLU A 118 -6.51 10.83 17.14
CA GLU A 118 -6.45 12.30 16.99
C GLU A 118 -5.21 12.94 17.65
N GLU A 119 -4.54 12.27 18.60
CA GLU A 119 -3.32 12.74 19.24
C GLU A 119 -2.06 12.39 18.45
N GLY A 120 -2.13 11.38 17.58
CA GLY A 120 -1.08 11.01 16.62
C GLY A 120 -0.96 9.51 16.43
N ALA A 121 0.28 9.02 16.40
CA ALA A 121 0.59 7.59 16.30
C ALA A 121 1.30 7.10 17.56
N THR A 122 0.77 6.03 18.14
CA THR A 122 1.40 5.29 19.24
C THR A 122 1.99 4.00 18.69
N GLN A 123 3.32 3.83 18.79
CA GLN A 123 3.96 2.58 18.40
C GLN A 123 3.54 1.45 19.35
N ARG A 124 3.12 0.33 18.77
CA ARG A 124 2.82 -0.91 19.49
C ARG A 124 4.03 -1.85 19.41
N ASP A 125 4.16 -2.70 20.42
CA ASP A 125 5.18 -3.75 20.44
C ASP A 125 4.80 -4.83 19.42
N LEU A 126 5.54 -4.88 18.32
CA LEU A 126 5.49 -5.92 17.31
C LEU A 126 6.92 -6.47 17.20
N ASP A 127 7.19 -7.55 17.92
CA ASP A 127 8.51 -8.19 17.94
C ASP A 127 8.65 -9.14 16.74
N MET A 128 8.55 -8.58 15.53
CA MET A 128 8.58 -9.33 14.28
C MET A 128 9.41 -8.59 13.23
N GLU A 129 10.17 -9.38 12.49
CA GLU A 129 10.95 -8.93 11.35
C GLU A 129 10.38 -9.55 10.08
N ALA A 130 9.43 -8.86 9.46
CA ALA A 130 8.76 -9.32 8.25
C ALA A 130 8.97 -8.37 7.09
N ILE A 131 9.51 -8.91 5.99
CA ILE A 131 9.61 -8.20 4.70
C ILE A 131 8.31 -8.36 3.91
N TYR A 132 7.57 -9.45 4.15
CA TYR A 132 6.30 -9.76 3.51
C TYR A 132 5.20 -9.94 4.55
N MET A 133 4.14 -9.15 4.40
CA MET A 133 2.95 -9.27 5.23
C MET A 133 1.73 -8.80 4.46
N HIS A 134 0.60 -9.43 4.75
CA HIS A 134 -0.72 -8.96 4.36
C HIS A 134 -1.57 -8.75 5.61
N VAL A 135 -2.48 -7.77 5.56
CA VAL A 135 -3.42 -7.46 6.63
C VAL A 135 -4.85 -7.67 6.13
N ALA A 136 -5.70 -8.24 6.97
CA ALA A 136 -7.12 -8.40 6.69
C ALA A 136 -7.96 -8.08 7.93
N LEU A 137 -9.20 -7.65 7.68
CA LEU A 137 -10.20 -7.39 8.71
C LEU A 137 -11.17 -8.55 8.79
N SER A 138 -11.49 -8.98 10.01
CA SER A 138 -12.60 -9.89 10.27
C SER A 138 -13.96 -9.16 10.17
N PRO A 139 -15.09 -9.89 10.09
CA PRO A 139 -16.42 -9.28 10.00
C PRO A 139 -16.82 -8.39 11.19
N ASP A 140 -16.23 -8.62 12.37
CA ASP A 140 -16.41 -7.79 13.57
C ASP A 140 -15.41 -6.62 13.66
N GLY A 141 -14.49 -6.52 12.70
CA GLY A 141 -13.55 -5.42 12.57
C GLY A 141 -12.26 -5.60 13.36
N GLU A 142 -11.92 -6.79 13.81
CA GLU A 142 -10.59 -7.07 14.32
C GLU A 142 -9.60 -7.16 13.14
N ALA A 143 -8.41 -6.61 13.32
CA ALA A 143 -7.36 -6.63 12.32
C ALA A 143 -6.37 -7.76 12.61
N TYR A 144 -6.04 -8.52 11.57
CA TYR A 144 -5.11 -9.63 11.61
C TYR A 144 -4.03 -9.44 10.56
N ALA A 145 -2.90 -10.11 10.75
CA ALA A 145 -1.83 -10.20 9.77
C ALA A 145 -1.45 -11.66 9.49
N ALA A 146 -1.01 -11.89 8.27
CA ALA A 146 -0.23 -13.06 7.88
C ALA A 146 1.13 -12.58 7.39
N ALA A 147 2.21 -13.07 7.96
CA ALA A 147 3.55 -12.52 7.77
C ALA A 147 4.62 -13.61 7.64
N ASP A 148 5.65 -13.30 6.87
CA ASP A 148 6.82 -14.15 6.68
C ASP A 148 7.98 -13.65 7.52
N GLU A 149 8.39 -14.44 8.53
CA GLU A 149 9.48 -14.09 9.46
C GLU A 149 10.83 -14.69 9.06
N THR A 150 10.93 -15.26 7.87
CA THR A 150 12.16 -15.90 7.38
C THR A 150 13.23 -14.85 7.03
N GLN A 151 13.93 -14.36 8.05
CA GLN A 151 15.07 -13.46 7.87
C GLN A 151 16.19 -14.12 7.04
N VAL A 152 16.76 -13.35 6.11
CA VAL A 152 17.93 -13.73 5.29
C VAL A 152 19.26 -13.36 5.98
N SER A 153 19.23 -13.04 7.28
CA SER A 153 20.43 -12.67 8.05
C SER A 153 21.21 -13.92 8.48
N PRO A 154 22.56 -13.97 8.29
CA PRO A 154 23.35 -15.13 8.70
C PRO A 154 23.32 -15.32 10.24
N GLY A 155 22.60 -16.34 10.71
CA GLY A 155 22.68 -16.83 12.09
C GLY A 155 21.46 -16.61 12.99
N ALA A 156 20.37 -16.05 12.48
CA ALA A 156 19.08 -16.01 13.16
C ALA A 156 18.00 -16.53 12.18
N TYR A 157 17.38 -17.66 12.50
CA TYR A 157 16.17 -18.15 11.82
C TYR A 157 15.00 -17.86 12.77
N PRO A 158 14.21 -16.79 12.56
CA PRO A 158 13.18 -16.38 13.49
C PRO A 158 11.97 -17.33 13.45
N GLY A 159 11.60 -17.80 12.25
CA GLY A 159 10.45 -18.67 12.04
C GLY A 159 10.05 -18.73 10.56
N GLY A 160 8.84 -19.23 10.31
CA GLY A 160 8.23 -19.34 8.99
C GLY A 160 7.11 -18.31 8.75
N LEU A 161 6.04 -18.77 8.10
CA LEU A 161 4.78 -18.04 7.97
C LEU A 161 3.99 -18.10 9.28
N VAL A 162 3.61 -16.93 9.77
CA VAL A 162 2.85 -16.73 11.01
C VAL A 162 1.52 -16.02 10.77
N PHE A 163 0.60 -16.19 11.70
CA PHE A 163 -0.69 -15.50 11.77
C PHE A 163 -0.86 -14.87 13.16
N LEU A 164 -1.25 -13.59 13.20
CA LEU A 164 -1.37 -12.85 14.46
C LEU A 164 -2.46 -11.76 14.41
N PRO A 165 -3.13 -11.47 15.55
CA PRO A 165 -3.95 -10.28 15.69
C PRO A 165 -3.09 -9.02 15.86
N LEU A 166 -3.46 -7.90 15.24
CA LEU A 166 -2.72 -6.64 15.37
C LEU A 166 -2.96 -5.93 16.70
N ALA A 167 -4.15 -6.09 17.30
CA ALA A 167 -4.45 -5.52 18.61
C ALA A 167 -3.79 -6.30 19.77
N GLY A 168 -3.36 -7.53 19.51
CA GLY A 168 -2.67 -8.40 20.46
C GLY A 168 -1.17 -8.09 20.55
N GLY A 169 -0.45 -8.86 21.37
CA GLY A 169 1.01 -8.86 21.38
C GLY A 169 1.58 -10.03 20.58
N ALA A 170 2.90 -10.01 20.34
CA ALA A 170 3.63 -11.12 19.70
C ALA A 170 3.39 -12.50 20.37
N THR A 171 2.97 -12.54 21.63
CA THR A 171 2.60 -13.78 22.33
C THR A 171 1.36 -14.49 21.78
N GLU A 172 0.54 -13.82 20.96
CA GLU A 172 -0.67 -14.36 20.34
C GLU A 172 -0.43 -14.85 18.90
N GLU A 173 0.83 -14.76 18.45
CA GLU A 173 1.29 -15.28 17.18
C GLU A 173 1.14 -16.80 17.10
N GLN A 174 0.76 -17.27 15.91
CA GLN A 174 0.52 -18.67 15.65
C GLN A 174 1.28 -19.11 14.40
N PRO A 175 2.13 -20.15 14.49
CA PRO A 175 2.81 -20.68 13.33
C PRO A 175 1.80 -21.32 12.38
N VAL A 176 1.89 -20.98 11.10
CA VAL A 176 1.05 -21.53 10.02
C VAL A 176 1.82 -22.59 9.25
N PHE A 177 3.02 -22.22 8.80
CA PHE A 177 3.88 -23.08 7.99
C PHE A 177 5.34 -22.65 8.12
N ASP A 178 6.24 -23.59 8.34
CA ASP A 178 7.65 -23.29 8.59
C ASP A 178 8.55 -24.26 7.81
N PRO A 179 9.07 -23.85 6.63
CA PRO A 179 10.05 -24.63 5.90
C PRO A 179 11.46 -24.28 6.36
N GLU A 180 12.22 -25.28 6.81
CA GLU A 180 13.64 -25.09 7.15
C GLU A 180 14.40 -24.38 6.00
N ASP A 181 15.00 -23.22 6.32
CA ASP A 181 15.94 -22.44 5.50
C ASP A 181 15.38 -21.67 4.28
N LYS A 182 14.08 -21.35 4.20
CA LYS A 182 13.54 -20.62 3.01
C LYS A 182 12.43 -19.63 3.31
N ALA A 183 12.35 -18.60 2.46
CA ALA A 183 11.28 -17.63 2.52
C ALA A 183 9.90 -18.14 2.08
N VAL A 184 8.86 -17.70 2.77
CA VAL A 184 7.46 -18.09 2.57
C VAL A 184 6.65 -16.89 2.09
N LEU A 185 6.74 -16.63 0.79
CA LEU A 185 6.02 -15.53 0.16
C LEU A 185 4.51 -15.70 0.29
N VAL A 186 3.85 -14.72 0.88
CA VAL A 186 2.38 -14.62 0.97
C VAL A 186 1.84 -13.95 -0.29
N TYR A 187 0.84 -14.57 -0.92
CA TYR A 187 0.20 -14.11 -2.17
C TYR A 187 -1.26 -13.67 -1.98
N GLY A 188 -1.81 -13.90 -0.79
CA GLY A 188 -3.14 -13.44 -0.39
C GLY A 188 -3.44 -13.78 1.06
N PHE A 189 -4.21 -12.90 1.70
CA PHE A 189 -4.77 -13.13 3.02
C PHE A 189 -6.15 -12.48 3.11
N ALA A 190 -7.13 -13.22 3.62
CA ALA A 190 -8.48 -12.72 3.81
C ALA A 190 -9.17 -13.45 4.98
N MET A 191 -10.15 -12.78 5.57
CA MET A 191 -11.08 -13.38 6.54
C MET A 191 -12.42 -13.65 5.85
N ASP A 192 -13.00 -14.83 6.07
CA ASP A 192 -14.34 -15.14 5.57
C ASP A 192 -15.44 -14.46 6.40
N SER A 193 -16.71 -14.63 6.00
CA SER A 193 -17.87 -14.05 6.69
C SER A 193 -18.11 -14.60 8.10
N ARG A 194 -17.40 -15.66 8.51
CA ARG A 194 -17.40 -16.24 9.85
C ARG A 194 -16.18 -15.81 10.67
N GLY A 195 -15.27 -15.04 10.09
CA GLY A 195 -14.01 -14.66 10.72
C GLY A 195 -12.95 -15.76 10.67
N GLU A 196 -13.08 -16.74 9.77
CA GLU A 196 -12.04 -17.75 9.58
C GLU A 196 -10.94 -17.23 8.64
N PRO A 197 -9.65 -17.42 8.97
CA PRO A 197 -8.55 -16.95 8.13
C PRO A 197 -8.28 -17.88 6.94
N HIS A 198 -8.00 -17.26 5.80
CA HIS A 198 -7.55 -17.91 4.57
C HIS A 198 -6.23 -17.28 4.12
N ILE A 199 -5.15 -18.06 4.11
CA ILE A 199 -3.81 -17.58 3.73
C ILE A 199 -3.33 -18.38 2.51
N TRP A 200 -2.88 -17.67 1.48
CA TRP A 200 -2.27 -18.30 0.30
C TRP A 200 -0.80 -17.92 0.22
N PHE A 201 0.06 -18.91 0.08
CA PHE A 201 1.50 -18.72 0.10
C PHE A 201 2.22 -19.70 -0.83
N ALA A 202 3.49 -19.43 -1.14
CA ALA A 202 4.32 -20.36 -1.90
C ALA A 202 4.95 -21.44 -1.00
N ALA A 203 4.87 -22.70 -1.42
CA ALA A 203 5.59 -23.81 -0.80
C ALA A 203 6.31 -24.63 -1.90
N ASP A 204 7.47 -25.18 -1.58
CA ASP A 204 8.35 -25.91 -2.53
C ASP A 204 7.89 -27.33 -2.89
N GLY A 205 6.57 -27.57 -2.92
CA GLY A 205 5.97 -28.82 -3.39
C GLY A 205 5.84 -28.90 -4.92
N PRO A 206 5.36 -30.03 -5.48
CA PRO A 206 4.95 -30.09 -6.89
C PRO A 206 3.89 -29.03 -7.23
N ASP A 207 3.13 -28.60 -6.22
CA ASP A 207 2.21 -27.49 -6.25
C ASP A 207 2.90 -26.25 -5.67
N ARG A 208 3.17 -25.25 -6.52
CA ARG A 208 3.89 -24.02 -6.16
C ARG A 208 3.16 -23.16 -5.13
N PHE A 209 1.85 -23.32 -4.97
CA PHE A 209 0.99 -22.50 -4.12
C PHE A 209 0.15 -23.37 -3.19
N VAL A 210 0.00 -22.93 -1.95
CA VAL A 210 -0.75 -23.61 -0.88
C VAL A 210 -1.79 -22.66 -0.31
N HIS A 211 -2.96 -23.20 0.03
CA HIS A 211 -4.02 -22.53 0.75
C HIS A 211 -4.09 -23.11 2.17
N ALA A 212 -3.85 -22.27 3.18
CA ALA A 212 -4.04 -22.57 4.59
C ALA A 212 -5.41 -22.07 5.08
N THR A 213 -6.10 -22.93 5.82
CA THR A 213 -7.33 -22.62 6.56
C THR A 213 -7.29 -23.23 7.95
N ARG A 214 -8.09 -22.73 8.89
CA ARG A 214 -8.21 -23.35 10.22
C ARG A 214 -9.16 -24.55 10.20
N ALA A 215 -8.68 -25.66 10.74
CA ALA A 215 -9.51 -26.79 11.12
C ALA A 215 -10.31 -26.45 12.39
N PRO A 216 -11.46 -27.12 12.63
CA PRO A 216 -12.21 -26.98 13.89
C PRO A 216 -11.41 -27.32 15.16
N SER A 217 -10.32 -28.08 15.03
CA SER A 217 -9.36 -28.38 16.10
C SER A 217 -8.44 -27.21 16.46
N GLY A 218 -8.46 -26.12 15.69
CA GLY A 218 -7.55 -24.98 15.82
C GLY A 218 -6.22 -25.15 15.09
N THR A 219 -5.96 -26.31 14.48
CA THR A 219 -4.78 -26.58 13.64
C THR A 219 -4.94 -26.02 12.23
N TRP A 220 -3.84 -25.78 11.52
CA TRP A 220 -3.86 -25.37 10.12
C TRP A 220 -3.99 -26.57 9.18
N ASP A 221 -4.98 -26.52 8.29
CA ASP A 221 -5.14 -27.43 7.17
C ASP A 221 -4.51 -26.79 5.93
N LEU A 222 -3.59 -27.49 5.30
CA LEU A 222 -2.83 -27.04 4.12
C LEU A 222 -3.24 -27.87 2.90
N VAL A 223 -3.74 -27.21 1.85
CA VAL A 223 -4.11 -27.86 0.59
C VAL A 223 -3.50 -27.13 -0.61
N PRO A 224 -3.21 -27.83 -1.74
CA PRO A 224 -2.76 -27.17 -2.96
C PRO A 224 -3.75 -26.10 -3.43
N ALA A 225 -3.23 -24.92 -3.77
CA ALA A 225 -4.02 -23.84 -4.35
C ALA A 225 -3.92 -23.84 -5.87
N ASN A 226 -5.06 -23.95 -6.55
CA ASN A 226 -5.11 -23.87 -8.00
C ASN A 226 -4.97 -22.42 -8.47
N ARG A 227 -4.29 -22.24 -9.61
CA ARG A 227 -4.19 -20.95 -10.31
C ARG A 227 -4.83 -21.05 -11.70
N PRO A 228 -5.19 -19.91 -12.34
CA PRO A 228 -5.61 -19.93 -13.73
C PRO A 228 -4.59 -20.64 -14.65
N SER A 229 -5.08 -21.26 -15.71
CA SER A 229 -4.25 -22.06 -16.61
C SER A 229 -3.24 -21.18 -17.34
N ARG A 230 -1.96 -21.57 -17.27
CA ARG A 230 -0.82 -20.86 -17.90
C ARG A 230 -0.71 -19.41 -17.44
N SER A 231 -1.13 -19.11 -16.21
CA SER A 231 -0.95 -17.79 -15.62
C SER A 231 0.25 -17.73 -14.68
N ASP A 232 0.85 -16.56 -14.62
CA ASP A 232 1.81 -16.14 -13.61
C ASP A 232 1.30 -14.84 -12.94
N TRP A 233 2.11 -14.19 -12.09
CA TRP A 233 1.69 -13.02 -11.28
C TRP A 233 0.41 -13.31 -10.49
N THR A 234 0.41 -14.43 -9.76
CA THR A 234 -0.79 -14.94 -9.10
C THR A 234 -1.13 -14.11 -7.87
N HIS A 235 -2.40 -13.72 -7.71
CA HIS A 235 -2.95 -13.22 -6.45
C HIS A 235 -4.17 -14.04 -6.05
N PHE A 236 -4.44 -14.13 -4.75
CA PHE A 236 -5.60 -14.86 -4.22
C PHE A 236 -6.48 -13.96 -3.38
N GLY A 237 -7.76 -14.34 -3.28
CA GLY A 237 -8.73 -13.65 -2.45
C GLY A 237 -10.00 -14.47 -2.24
N LEU A 238 -11.02 -13.85 -1.66
CA LEU A 238 -12.33 -14.47 -1.45
C LEU A 238 -13.40 -13.76 -2.28
N ALA A 239 -14.35 -14.54 -2.79
CA ALA A 239 -15.63 -14.05 -3.26
C ALA A 239 -16.52 -13.64 -2.07
N PRO A 240 -17.61 -12.88 -2.29
CA PRO A 240 -18.52 -12.46 -1.21
C PRO A 240 -19.14 -13.59 -0.39
N ASP A 241 -19.23 -14.80 -0.96
CA ASP A 241 -19.72 -16.01 -0.27
C ASP A 241 -18.62 -16.80 0.46
N GLY A 242 -17.38 -16.29 0.48
CA GLY A 242 -16.22 -16.94 1.08
C GLY A 242 -15.56 -18.01 0.19
N ALA A 243 -15.98 -18.15 -1.07
CA ALA A 243 -15.31 -19.06 -1.99
C ALA A 243 -13.91 -18.52 -2.39
N PRO A 244 -12.86 -19.36 -2.41
CA PRO A 244 -11.54 -18.97 -2.91
C PRO A 244 -11.57 -18.54 -4.38
N LEU A 245 -10.87 -17.45 -4.67
CA LEU A 245 -10.61 -16.93 -6.01
C LEU A 245 -9.10 -16.90 -6.25
N ALA A 246 -8.68 -17.25 -7.47
CA ALA A 246 -7.30 -17.07 -7.90
C ALA A 246 -7.25 -16.22 -9.17
N PHE A 247 -6.34 -15.26 -9.19
CA PHE A 247 -6.13 -14.33 -10.30
C PHE A 247 -4.73 -14.52 -10.86
N GLY A 248 -4.53 -14.21 -12.13
CA GLY A 248 -3.21 -14.23 -12.73
C GLY A 248 -3.21 -13.79 -14.19
N PHE A 249 -2.08 -13.26 -14.65
CA PHE A 249 -1.89 -12.90 -16.04
C PHE A 249 -1.46 -14.12 -16.85
N ALA A 250 -2.17 -14.37 -17.95
CA ALA A 250 -1.77 -15.34 -18.96
C ALA A 250 -1.46 -14.61 -20.27
N GLU A 251 -0.46 -15.09 -21.00
CA GLU A 251 -0.12 -14.56 -22.33
C GLU A 251 -1.34 -14.73 -23.26
N ALA A 252 -1.83 -13.62 -23.81
CA ALA A 252 -2.94 -13.61 -24.76
C ALA A 252 -2.41 -13.75 -26.19
N ASP A 253 -1.33 -13.02 -26.49
CA ASP A 253 -0.47 -13.15 -27.66
C ASP A 253 0.95 -12.69 -27.32
N SER A 254 1.87 -12.67 -28.29
CA SER A 254 3.29 -12.37 -28.05
C SER A 254 3.58 -10.97 -27.50
N LEU A 255 2.60 -10.06 -27.51
CA LEU A 255 2.75 -8.67 -27.07
C LEU A 255 1.62 -8.23 -26.12
N SER A 256 0.84 -9.16 -25.58
CA SER A 256 -0.25 -8.83 -24.68
C SER A 256 -0.56 -9.91 -23.65
N TRP A 257 -1.09 -9.45 -22.52
CA TRP A 257 -1.39 -10.25 -21.34
C TRP A 257 -2.87 -10.11 -20.98
N GLN A 258 -3.55 -11.22 -20.76
CA GLN A 258 -4.94 -11.24 -20.30
C GLN A 258 -4.98 -11.58 -18.82
N LEU A 259 -5.58 -10.69 -18.00
CA LEU A 259 -5.89 -11.04 -16.63
C LEU A 259 -6.99 -12.10 -16.63
N LYS A 260 -6.76 -13.18 -15.89
CA LYS A 260 -7.71 -14.27 -15.71
C LYS A 260 -8.07 -14.44 -14.26
N VAL A 261 -9.28 -14.95 -14.04
CA VAL A 261 -9.77 -15.38 -12.73
C VAL A 261 -10.22 -16.84 -12.80
N LEU A 262 -9.85 -17.61 -11.80
CA LEU A 262 -10.33 -18.94 -11.52
C LEU A 262 -11.28 -18.88 -10.33
N ASP A 263 -12.53 -19.24 -10.58
CA ASP A 263 -13.63 -19.25 -9.61
C ASP A 263 -14.15 -20.68 -9.50
N GLY A 264 -13.74 -21.37 -8.43
CA GLY A 264 -13.84 -22.82 -8.33
C GLY A 264 -13.06 -23.52 -9.45
N THR A 265 -13.76 -24.11 -10.41
CA THR A 265 -13.17 -24.76 -11.59
C THR A 265 -13.37 -23.97 -12.88
N THR A 266 -14.03 -22.81 -12.81
CA THR A 266 -14.37 -22.00 -13.98
C THR A 266 -13.35 -20.89 -14.16
N GLU A 267 -12.60 -20.95 -15.26
CA GLU A 267 -11.65 -19.91 -15.65
C GLU A 267 -12.32 -18.90 -16.60
N ARG A 268 -12.10 -17.60 -16.34
CA ARG A 268 -12.65 -16.50 -17.13
C ARG A 268 -11.60 -15.41 -17.35
N SER A 269 -11.67 -14.75 -18.50
CA SER A 269 -10.92 -13.51 -18.74
C SER A 269 -11.63 -12.36 -18.02
N LEU A 270 -10.86 -11.54 -17.30
CA LEU A 270 -11.35 -10.37 -16.59
C LEU A 270 -10.79 -9.12 -17.24
N GLY A 271 -11.66 -8.29 -17.81
CA GLY A 271 -11.26 -7.07 -18.52
C GLY A 271 -10.62 -7.33 -19.89
N ALA A 272 -10.16 -6.25 -20.52
CA ALA A 272 -9.46 -6.29 -21.81
C ALA A 272 -8.00 -6.76 -21.65
N PRO A 273 -7.38 -7.35 -22.69
CA PRO A 273 -5.95 -7.61 -22.71
C PRO A 273 -5.12 -6.33 -22.53
N VAL A 274 -4.01 -6.46 -21.84
CA VAL A 274 -3.03 -5.41 -21.59
C VAL A 274 -1.89 -5.54 -22.60
N ALA A 275 -1.63 -4.51 -23.40
CA ALA A 275 -0.51 -4.50 -24.34
C ALA A 275 0.82 -4.24 -23.61
N GLY A 276 1.84 -5.05 -23.89
CA GLY A 276 3.17 -4.92 -23.29
C GLY A 276 3.98 -6.21 -23.34
N TYR A 277 5.32 -6.07 -23.33
CA TYR A 277 6.22 -7.22 -23.27
C TYR A 277 6.18 -7.90 -21.89
N TRP A 278 5.95 -7.12 -20.84
CA TRP A 278 5.72 -7.59 -19.48
C TRP A 278 4.29 -7.27 -19.06
N PRO A 279 3.62 -8.15 -18.29
CA PRO A 279 2.30 -7.83 -17.77
C PRO A 279 2.43 -6.67 -16.78
N LEU A 280 1.44 -5.80 -16.84
CA LEU A 280 1.32 -4.67 -15.91
C LEU A 280 0.79 -5.15 -14.54
N GLU A 281 0.60 -4.20 -13.64
CA GLU A 281 0.25 -4.44 -12.25
C GLU A 281 -1.28 -4.47 -12.06
N TYR A 282 -1.75 -5.27 -11.11
CA TYR A 282 -3.17 -5.36 -10.78
C TYR A 282 -3.38 -5.58 -9.28
N GLY A 283 -4.50 -5.10 -8.76
CA GLY A 283 -4.91 -5.27 -7.37
C GLY A 283 -6.26 -5.97 -7.30
N VAL A 284 -6.36 -7.05 -6.51
CA VAL A 284 -7.62 -7.74 -6.23
C VAL A 284 -8.41 -6.93 -5.20
N ILE A 285 -9.70 -6.70 -5.44
CA ILE A 285 -10.56 -6.00 -4.51
C ILE A 285 -11.32 -7.02 -3.66
N ALA A 286 -11.04 -7.04 -2.37
CA ALA A 286 -11.77 -7.88 -1.42
C ALA A 286 -13.26 -7.46 -1.32
N PRO A 287 -14.16 -8.39 -0.95
CA PRO A 287 -15.51 -8.06 -0.54
C PRO A 287 -15.51 -7.07 0.64
N PRO A 288 -16.59 -6.29 0.82
CA PRO A 288 -16.64 -5.34 1.93
C PRO A 288 -16.72 -6.08 3.27
N GLN A 289 -16.03 -5.56 4.29
CA GLN A 289 -16.11 -6.03 5.67
C GLN A 289 -16.67 -4.91 6.56
N PRO A 290 -17.70 -5.15 7.40
CA PRO A 290 -18.60 -6.29 7.29
C PRO A 290 -19.33 -6.27 5.93
N ALA A 291 -19.86 -7.43 5.54
CA ALA A 291 -20.75 -7.51 4.40
C ALA A 291 -21.96 -6.57 4.60
N GLY A 292 -22.20 -5.69 3.63
CA GLY A 292 -23.37 -4.82 3.63
C GLY A 292 -24.56 -5.38 2.85
N GLU A 293 -25.59 -4.56 2.69
CA GLU A 293 -26.82 -4.94 1.95
C GLU A 293 -26.69 -4.78 0.43
N ALA A 294 -25.65 -4.08 -0.03
CA ALA A 294 -25.44 -3.82 -1.45
C ALA A 294 -25.11 -5.12 -2.21
N MET A 295 -25.75 -5.31 -3.36
CA MET A 295 -25.31 -6.34 -4.30
C MET A 295 -23.99 -5.92 -4.91
N VAL A 296 -22.95 -6.72 -4.70
CA VAL A 296 -21.61 -6.43 -5.20
C VAL A 296 -21.16 -7.48 -6.22
N PRO A 297 -20.30 -7.12 -7.19
CA PRO A 297 -19.72 -8.11 -8.11
C PRO A 297 -18.99 -9.22 -7.35
N ARG A 298 -19.11 -10.45 -7.88
CA ARG A 298 -18.45 -11.64 -7.31
C ARG A 298 -16.93 -11.55 -7.42
N VAL A 299 -16.44 -11.00 -8.53
CA VAL A 299 -15.02 -10.76 -8.77
C VAL A 299 -14.81 -9.29 -9.14
N ALA A 300 -13.75 -8.68 -8.63
CA ALA A 300 -13.35 -7.33 -8.99
C ALA A 300 -11.84 -7.15 -8.83
N ALA A 301 -11.22 -6.47 -9.79
CA ALA A 301 -9.81 -6.11 -9.75
C ALA A 301 -9.58 -4.74 -10.41
N VAL A 302 -8.59 -3.99 -9.94
CA VAL A 302 -8.06 -2.83 -10.66
C VAL A 302 -6.85 -3.28 -11.45
N VAL A 303 -6.83 -2.99 -12.75
CA VAL A 303 -5.77 -3.37 -13.67
C VAL A 303 -5.12 -2.11 -14.23
N GLN A 304 -3.80 -2.01 -14.17
CA GLN A 304 -3.07 -0.92 -14.79
C GLN A 304 -2.87 -1.22 -16.28
N HIS A 305 -3.34 -0.31 -17.14
CA HIS A 305 -3.00 -0.26 -18.56
C HIS A 305 -2.02 0.90 -18.80
N PRO A 306 -1.28 0.91 -19.94
CA PRO A 306 -0.39 2.04 -20.25
C PRO A 306 -1.15 3.37 -20.35
N ASP A 307 -2.42 3.33 -20.76
CA ASP A 307 -3.30 4.49 -20.91
C ASP A 307 -4.13 4.80 -19.64
N GLY A 308 -4.00 4.00 -18.58
CA GLY A 308 -4.56 4.26 -17.26
C GLY A 308 -5.14 3.03 -16.55
N LEU A 309 -5.67 3.23 -15.35
CA LEU A 309 -6.31 2.17 -14.57
C LEU A 309 -7.70 1.81 -15.14
N ARG A 310 -8.03 0.53 -15.02
CA ARG A 310 -9.34 -0.05 -15.32
C ARG A 310 -9.85 -0.81 -14.11
N LEU A 311 -11.09 -0.55 -13.67
CA LEU A 311 -11.80 -1.43 -12.75
C LEU A 311 -12.53 -2.50 -13.59
N ALA A 312 -12.08 -3.74 -13.51
CA ALA A 312 -12.72 -4.88 -14.14
C ALA A 312 -13.50 -5.68 -13.10
N SER A 313 -14.78 -5.99 -13.40
CA SER A 313 -15.63 -6.73 -12.47
C SER A 313 -16.60 -7.65 -13.21
N ALA A 314 -17.05 -8.70 -12.54
CA ALA A 314 -18.08 -9.59 -13.08
C ALA A 314 -18.95 -10.20 -11.97
N ALA A 315 -20.23 -10.37 -12.28
CA ALA A 315 -21.12 -11.22 -11.53
C ALA A 315 -20.88 -12.71 -11.83
N GLU A 316 -21.53 -13.59 -11.08
CA GLU A 316 -21.51 -15.03 -11.35
C GLU A 316 -22.15 -15.33 -12.71
N GLY A 317 -21.45 -16.08 -13.57
CA GLY A 317 -21.95 -16.48 -14.90
C GLY A 317 -22.19 -15.34 -15.91
N ALA A 318 -21.93 -14.08 -15.53
CA ALA A 318 -22.08 -12.91 -16.40
C ALA A 318 -20.80 -12.61 -17.20
N GLY A 319 -20.95 -11.75 -18.20
CA GLY A 319 -19.81 -11.07 -18.85
C GLY A 319 -19.12 -10.10 -17.88
N PHE A 320 -18.00 -9.54 -18.31
CA PHE A 320 -17.26 -8.55 -17.52
C PHE A 320 -17.69 -7.13 -17.90
N ASP A 321 -17.75 -6.28 -16.88
CA ASP A 321 -17.83 -4.83 -17.02
C ASP A 321 -16.44 -4.25 -16.73
N GLU A 322 -16.05 -3.25 -17.51
CA GLU A 322 -14.78 -2.54 -17.34
C GLU A 322 -15.01 -1.03 -17.33
N ILE A 323 -14.44 -0.36 -16.32
CA ILE A 323 -14.62 1.07 -16.10
C ILE A 323 -13.25 1.75 -16.09
N ALA A 324 -13.09 2.76 -16.96
CA ALA A 324 -11.91 3.60 -17.00
C ALA A 324 -11.81 4.52 -15.78
N ILE A 325 -10.66 4.54 -15.11
CA ILE A 325 -10.41 5.44 -13.99
C ILE A 325 -9.73 6.73 -14.50
N PRO A 326 -10.33 7.91 -14.31
CA PRO A 326 -9.87 9.14 -14.94
C PRO A 326 -8.52 9.63 -14.40
N GLY A 327 -7.68 10.18 -15.28
CA GLY A 327 -6.45 10.87 -14.89
C GLY A 327 -5.34 9.97 -14.33
N THR A 328 -5.30 8.71 -14.75
CA THR A 328 -4.38 7.67 -14.21
C THR A 328 -3.40 7.11 -15.23
N ALA A 329 -3.20 7.79 -16.37
CA ALA A 329 -2.23 7.37 -17.38
C ALA A 329 -0.80 7.36 -16.82
N THR A 330 0.02 6.40 -17.28
CA THR A 330 1.45 6.33 -16.93
C THR A 330 2.19 7.54 -17.53
N PRO A 331 3.10 8.20 -16.80
CA PRO A 331 3.84 9.33 -17.34
C PRO A 331 4.74 8.88 -18.49
N THR A 332 4.86 9.70 -19.52
CA THR A 332 5.88 9.53 -20.57
C THR A 332 7.05 10.44 -20.21
N LEU A 333 8.23 9.84 -20.07
CA LEU A 333 9.49 10.56 -19.84
C LEU A 333 10.13 10.91 -21.17
N GLU A 334 10.63 12.12 -21.29
CA GLU A 334 11.39 12.58 -22.46
C GLU A 334 12.90 12.36 -22.26
N CYS A 335 13.37 12.48 -21.02
CA CYS A 335 14.77 12.29 -20.68
C CYS A 335 15.07 10.81 -20.38
N SER A 336 16.14 10.28 -20.98
CA SER A 336 16.63 8.93 -20.64
C SER A 336 17.37 8.98 -19.31
N ARG A 337 16.92 8.25 -18.28
CA ARG A 337 17.76 7.96 -17.09
C ARG A 337 18.74 6.80 -17.33
N GLY A 338 18.55 6.07 -18.43
CA GLY A 338 19.27 4.84 -18.74
C GLY A 338 20.61 5.05 -19.46
N LEU A 339 21.31 3.94 -19.65
CA LEU A 339 22.59 3.86 -20.35
C LEU A 339 22.38 4.07 -21.85
N VAL A 340 22.59 5.30 -22.31
CA VAL A 340 22.58 5.60 -23.75
C VAL A 340 23.95 5.20 -24.30
N PRO A 341 24.05 4.47 -25.43
CA PRO A 341 25.35 4.20 -26.05
C PRO A 341 26.08 5.52 -26.28
N ALA A 342 27.29 5.66 -25.73
CA ALA A 342 28.15 6.77 -26.11
C ALA A 342 28.43 6.61 -27.61
N ASP A 343 28.11 7.61 -28.43
CA ASP A 343 28.38 7.51 -29.85
C ASP A 343 29.88 7.22 -30.04
N SER A 344 30.19 6.15 -30.77
CA SER A 344 31.56 5.67 -30.98
C SER A 344 32.22 6.29 -32.21
N SER A 345 31.62 7.34 -32.79
CA SER A 345 32.02 7.89 -34.09
C SER A 345 32.77 9.22 -34.01
N GLU A 346 32.75 9.94 -32.90
CA GLU A 346 33.61 11.12 -32.71
C GLU A 346 34.74 10.91 -31.68
N PRO A 347 35.93 11.52 -31.86
CA PRO A 347 37.08 11.34 -30.97
C PRO A 347 36.87 11.88 -29.55
N THR A 348 35.72 12.49 -29.27
CA THR A 348 35.26 12.94 -27.96
C THR A 348 33.87 12.40 -27.57
N GLY A 349 33.33 11.38 -28.27
CA GLY A 349 32.08 10.64 -28.00
C GLY A 349 31.29 11.08 -26.76
N GLY A 350 30.58 12.20 -26.90
CA GLY A 350 30.03 12.95 -25.77
C GLY A 350 28.67 12.44 -25.34
N CYS A 351 28.34 12.62 -24.07
CA CYS A 351 27.00 12.35 -23.59
C CYS A 351 25.99 13.40 -24.04
N PRO A 352 24.68 13.07 -24.00
CA PRO A 352 23.63 14.07 -24.22
C PRO A 352 23.85 15.29 -23.33
N ALA A 353 23.40 16.45 -23.80
CA ALA A 353 23.34 17.64 -22.96
C ALA A 353 22.40 17.41 -21.76
N GLU A 354 22.52 18.27 -20.74
CA GLU A 354 21.55 18.38 -19.65
C GLU A 354 20.12 18.31 -20.20
N CYS A 355 19.28 17.50 -19.56
CA CYS A 355 17.90 17.28 -19.94
C CYS A 355 16.98 17.63 -18.76
N HIS A 356 15.96 18.43 -19.03
CA HIS A 356 14.94 18.79 -18.04
C HIS A 356 13.64 18.07 -18.39
N ASP A 357 13.14 17.22 -17.49
CA ASP A 357 11.92 16.44 -17.66
C ASP A 357 10.82 16.98 -16.74
N VAL A 358 9.68 17.35 -17.31
CA VAL A 358 8.50 17.79 -16.57
C VAL A 358 7.29 17.01 -17.06
N THR A 359 6.83 16.07 -16.25
CA THR A 359 5.72 15.18 -16.62
C THR A 359 4.90 14.78 -15.39
N SER A 360 3.72 14.21 -15.61
CA SER A 360 2.92 13.71 -14.49
C SER A 360 2.12 12.49 -14.88
N GLY A 361 1.94 11.58 -13.94
CA GLY A 361 1.12 10.39 -14.16
C GLY A 361 1.22 9.38 -13.04
N LEU A 362 0.57 8.25 -13.25
CA LEU A 362 0.59 7.13 -12.32
C LEU A 362 1.89 6.33 -12.47
N GLY A 363 2.66 6.20 -11.40
CA GLY A 363 3.77 5.24 -11.34
C GLY A 363 3.27 3.80 -11.38
N TRP A 364 4.14 2.85 -11.73
CA TRP A 364 3.80 1.42 -11.63
C TRP A 364 3.47 1.04 -10.18
N SER A 365 2.40 0.25 -9.97
CA SER A 365 1.92 -0.19 -8.64
C SER A 365 1.54 0.92 -7.66
N ALA A 366 1.40 2.17 -8.10
CA ALA A 366 1.09 3.31 -7.23
C ALA A 366 -0.42 3.46 -6.99
N PHE A 367 -1.12 2.34 -6.78
CA PHE A 367 -2.56 2.33 -6.47
C PHE A 367 -2.93 1.19 -5.51
N SER A 368 -4.06 1.36 -4.83
CA SER A 368 -4.71 0.33 -4.02
C SER A 368 -6.21 0.56 -4.01
N ALA A 369 -7.01 -0.47 -3.76
CA ALA A 369 -8.45 -0.36 -3.80
C ALA A 369 -9.12 -1.17 -2.69
N ALA A 370 -10.18 -0.59 -2.12
CA ALA A 370 -11.01 -1.20 -1.10
C ALA A 370 -12.49 -1.03 -1.45
N ARG A 371 -13.34 -1.81 -0.79
CA ARG A 371 -14.80 -1.73 -0.96
C ARG A 371 -15.47 -1.40 0.37
N THR A 372 -16.32 -0.39 0.38
CA THR A 372 -17.14 -0.05 1.54
C THR A 372 -18.43 -0.88 1.57
N SER A 373 -19.08 -0.97 2.73
CA SER A 373 -20.31 -1.75 2.97
C SER A 373 -21.51 -1.33 2.12
N ASP A 374 -21.52 -0.10 1.58
CA ASP A 374 -22.49 0.34 0.56
C ASP A 374 -22.18 -0.21 -0.85
N GLY A 375 -21.12 -1.02 -0.97
CA GLY A 375 -20.68 -1.69 -2.19
C GLY A 375 -19.77 -0.86 -3.08
N ASP A 376 -19.54 0.41 -2.74
CA ASP A 376 -18.73 1.31 -3.55
C ASP A 376 -17.26 0.89 -3.54
N VAL A 377 -16.61 1.02 -4.69
CA VAL A 377 -15.16 0.79 -4.81
C VAL A 377 -14.45 2.14 -4.67
N TRP A 378 -13.49 2.18 -3.74
CA TRP A 378 -12.61 3.32 -3.53
C TRP A 378 -11.22 2.94 -4.00
N ILE A 379 -10.67 3.72 -4.92
CA ILE A 379 -9.35 3.50 -5.50
C ILE A 379 -8.46 4.66 -5.06
N ALA A 380 -7.49 4.37 -4.20
CA ALA A 380 -6.41 5.27 -3.85
C ALA A 380 -5.34 5.21 -4.93
N VAL A 381 -4.98 6.37 -5.48
CA VAL A 381 -4.04 6.50 -6.58
C VAL A 381 -3.02 7.55 -6.21
N VAL A 382 -1.74 7.24 -6.35
CA VAL A 382 -0.65 8.20 -6.12
C VAL A 382 -0.10 8.65 -7.47
N ILE A 383 -0.28 9.93 -7.77
CA ILE A 383 0.19 10.58 -9.00
C ILE A 383 1.52 11.27 -8.70
N SER A 384 2.54 10.96 -9.51
CA SER A 384 3.82 11.65 -9.48
C SER A 384 3.75 12.87 -10.38
N HIS A 385 4.22 14.01 -9.90
CA HIS A 385 4.56 15.18 -10.72
C HIS A 385 6.09 15.26 -10.75
N ILE A 386 6.66 14.79 -11.85
CA ILE A 386 8.11 14.71 -12.07
C ILE A 386 8.59 16.07 -12.57
N ASP A 387 9.65 16.57 -11.92
CA ASP A 387 10.38 17.77 -12.32
C ASP A 387 11.87 17.54 -12.03
N TRP A 388 12.60 17.04 -13.03
CA TRP A 388 13.99 16.59 -12.90
C TRP A 388 14.91 17.30 -13.87
N THR A 389 16.05 17.78 -13.38
CA THR A 389 17.21 18.10 -14.21
C THR A 389 18.18 16.92 -14.17
N ILE A 390 18.53 16.40 -15.34
CA ILE A 390 19.41 15.24 -15.52
C ILE A 390 20.67 15.68 -16.25
N ASP A 391 21.81 15.50 -15.60
CA ASP A 391 23.13 15.64 -16.21
C ASP A 391 23.67 14.27 -16.62
N TYR A 392 24.38 14.22 -17.75
CA TYR A 392 24.92 12.96 -18.26
C TYR A 392 26.44 12.91 -18.16
N GLU A 393 26.95 11.79 -17.67
CA GLU A 393 28.37 11.49 -17.65
C GLU A 393 28.71 10.15 -18.31
N VAL A 394 29.92 10.07 -18.87
CA VAL A 394 30.44 8.81 -19.44
C VAL A 394 30.87 7.89 -18.31
N ARG A 395 30.20 6.75 -18.17
CA ARG A 395 30.55 5.67 -17.25
C ARG A 395 31.08 4.45 -18.01
N ASN A 396 32.04 3.75 -17.42
CA ASN A 396 32.46 2.43 -17.89
C ASN A 396 31.70 1.36 -17.09
N ILE A 397 30.76 0.67 -17.74
CA ILE A 397 29.96 -0.40 -17.14
C ILE A 397 30.28 -1.68 -17.91
N ASN A 398 30.86 -2.66 -17.21
CA ASN A 398 31.25 -3.96 -17.78
C ASN A 398 32.10 -3.86 -19.06
N GLY A 399 32.99 -2.86 -19.15
CA GLY A 399 33.87 -2.65 -20.30
C GLY A 399 33.26 -1.88 -21.47
N SER A 400 32.00 -1.45 -21.35
CA SER A 400 31.32 -0.59 -22.33
C SER A 400 31.23 0.84 -21.81
N LEU A 401 31.57 1.81 -22.67
CA LEU A 401 31.36 3.23 -22.38
C LEU A 401 29.91 3.60 -22.70
N VAL A 402 29.22 4.12 -21.70
CA VAL A 402 27.81 4.48 -21.75
C VAL A 402 27.59 5.82 -21.09
N CYS A 403 26.60 6.55 -21.56
CA CYS A 403 26.17 7.78 -20.92
C CYS A 403 25.11 7.46 -19.88
N ALA A 404 25.42 7.72 -18.62
CA ALA A 404 24.50 7.59 -17.52
C ALA A 404 23.99 8.97 -17.14
N GLY A 405 22.66 9.10 -17.02
CA GLY A 405 22.02 10.31 -16.53
C GLY A 405 21.85 10.26 -15.02
N ASP A 406 22.30 11.29 -14.31
CA ASP A 406 22.06 11.48 -12.89
C ASP A 406 21.14 12.69 -12.68
N VAL A 407 20.14 12.54 -11.81
CA VAL A 407 19.26 13.66 -11.43
C VAL A 407 20.05 14.60 -10.52
N THR A 408 20.34 15.81 -11.00
CA THR A 408 21.10 16.83 -10.27
C THR A 408 20.20 17.86 -9.59
N VAL A 409 18.96 18.02 -10.08
CA VAL A 409 17.89 18.79 -9.42
C VAL A 409 16.60 17.98 -9.47
N ASP A 410 15.88 17.92 -8.34
CA ASP A 410 14.58 17.25 -8.22
C ASP A 410 13.60 18.17 -7.47
N GLU A 411 12.66 18.74 -8.22
CA GLU A 411 11.55 19.57 -7.70
C GLU A 411 10.21 18.80 -7.71
N SER A 412 10.28 17.47 -7.81
CA SER A 412 9.09 16.62 -7.93
C SER A 412 8.20 16.69 -6.70
N ARG A 413 6.92 16.43 -6.90
CA ARG A 413 5.90 16.32 -5.85
C ARG A 413 4.97 15.14 -6.10
N GLY A 414 4.23 14.74 -5.08
CA GLY A 414 3.20 13.71 -5.20
C GLY A 414 1.80 14.28 -5.03
N GLU A 415 0.81 13.47 -5.39
CA GLU A 415 -0.61 13.75 -5.13
C GLU A 415 -1.33 12.43 -4.87
N LEU A 416 -2.03 12.32 -3.73
CA LEU A 416 -2.96 11.23 -3.49
C LEU A 416 -4.34 11.62 -4.01
N ARG A 417 -4.93 10.77 -4.86
CA ARG A 417 -6.31 10.85 -5.30
C ARG A 417 -7.13 9.71 -4.73
N LEU A 418 -8.34 10.00 -4.27
CA LEU A 418 -9.35 8.99 -4.02
C LEU A 418 -10.45 9.05 -5.07
N VAL A 419 -10.51 7.99 -5.88
CA VAL A 419 -11.55 7.82 -6.88
C VAL A 419 -12.63 6.89 -6.34
N ARG A 420 -13.88 7.38 -6.34
CA ARG A 420 -15.05 6.57 -5.98
C ARG A 420 -15.71 6.04 -7.24
N VAL A 421 -15.99 4.74 -7.26
CA VAL A 421 -16.84 4.10 -8.27
C VAL A 421 -18.13 3.61 -7.59
N PRO A 422 -19.28 4.25 -7.86
CA PRO A 422 -20.54 3.92 -7.19
C PRO A 422 -21.06 2.52 -7.57
N SER A 423 -21.49 1.75 -6.57
CA SER A 423 -22.08 0.42 -6.72
C SER A 423 -23.42 0.44 -7.46
N ALA A 424 -24.19 1.51 -7.27
CA ALA A 424 -25.47 1.74 -7.95
C ALA A 424 -25.33 2.09 -9.44
N GLY A 425 -24.10 2.16 -9.95
CA GLY A 425 -23.78 2.64 -11.30
C GLY A 425 -23.60 4.16 -11.35
N GLY A 426 -22.78 4.60 -12.30
CA GLY A 426 -22.38 6.00 -12.44
C GLY A 426 -20.98 6.14 -13.02
N ALA A 427 -20.58 7.36 -13.35
CA ALA A 427 -19.20 7.63 -13.70
C ALA A 427 -18.31 7.64 -12.44
N PRO A 428 -17.07 7.16 -12.51
CA PRO A 428 -16.09 7.38 -11.46
C PRO A 428 -15.89 8.87 -11.19
N ASP A 429 -15.68 9.22 -9.93
CA ASP A 429 -15.47 10.60 -9.50
C ASP A 429 -14.23 10.73 -8.61
N VAL A 430 -13.43 11.77 -8.82
CA VAL A 430 -12.29 12.10 -7.96
C VAL A 430 -12.83 12.89 -6.77
N THR A 431 -12.98 12.21 -5.65
CA THR A 431 -13.66 12.74 -4.46
C THR A 431 -12.75 13.50 -3.51
N LEU A 432 -11.46 13.17 -3.51
CA LEU A 432 -10.45 13.77 -2.66
C LEU A 432 -9.13 13.85 -3.42
N VAL A 433 -8.42 14.97 -3.23
CA VAL A 433 -7.06 15.17 -3.71
C VAL A 433 -6.24 15.75 -2.57
N VAL A 434 -5.17 15.06 -2.18
CA VAL A 434 -4.27 15.50 -1.12
C VAL A 434 -2.87 15.71 -1.70
N PRO A 435 -2.30 16.93 -1.60
CA PRO A 435 -0.93 17.16 -2.03
C PRO A 435 0.03 16.39 -1.14
N LEU A 436 1.03 15.76 -1.75
CA LEU A 436 2.09 15.04 -1.05
C LEU A 436 3.45 15.67 -1.36
N PRO A 437 4.46 15.53 -0.46
CA PRO A 437 5.84 15.80 -0.82
C PRO A 437 6.30 14.86 -1.95
N ALA A 438 7.55 15.03 -2.40
CA ALA A 438 8.16 14.11 -3.35
C ALA A 438 7.95 12.65 -2.91
N LEU A 439 7.57 11.81 -3.87
CA LEU A 439 7.50 10.38 -3.62
C LEU A 439 8.92 9.84 -3.61
N GLY A 440 9.13 8.77 -2.85
CA GLY A 440 10.48 8.30 -2.65
C GLY A 440 11.23 7.89 -3.91
N ASN A 441 12.34 8.58 -4.19
CA ASN A 441 13.09 8.45 -5.45
C ASN A 441 14.25 7.46 -5.30
N ASN A 442 13.95 6.21 -4.97
CA ASN A 442 14.89 5.11 -5.22
C ASN A 442 14.53 4.43 -6.55
N GLY A 443 14.73 5.20 -7.62
CA GLY A 443 14.47 4.78 -8.99
C GLY A 443 12.98 4.71 -9.29
N TYR A 444 12.66 4.87 -10.57
CA TYR A 444 11.53 4.16 -11.15
C TYR A 444 11.53 2.73 -10.59
N ILE A 445 10.62 2.37 -9.68
CA ILE A 445 10.60 1.06 -9.03
C ILE A 445 10.25 0.02 -10.10
N GLU A 446 11.26 -0.43 -10.82
CA GLU A 446 11.30 -1.78 -11.37
C GLU A 446 11.52 -2.73 -10.19
N SER A 447 10.53 -3.59 -9.92
CA SER A 447 10.64 -4.83 -9.17
C SER A 447 11.11 -4.71 -7.70
N SER A 448 10.21 -4.77 -6.72
CA SER A 448 9.47 -6.00 -6.46
C SER A 448 7.96 -5.76 -6.30
N ARG A 449 7.19 -6.73 -6.79
CA ARG A 449 5.72 -6.79 -6.88
C ARG A 449 5.00 -6.81 -5.53
N GLU A 450 5.69 -6.48 -4.45
CA GLU A 450 5.37 -6.94 -3.11
C GLU A 450 5.48 -5.83 -2.05
N GLN A 451 5.86 -4.60 -2.42
CA GLN A 451 6.04 -3.50 -1.46
C GLN A 451 5.06 -2.35 -1.74
N PRO A 452 3.89 -2.31 -1.07
CA PRO A 452 2.86 -1.31 -1.37
C PRO A 452 3.31 0.11 -1.03
N LEU A 453 3.39 0.98 -2.04
CA LEU A 453 3.58 2.44 -1.87
C LEU A 453 2.34 3.08 -1.22
N VAL A 454 1.17 2.56 -1.57
CA VAL A 454 -0.13 2.98 -1.07
C VAL A 454 -0.96 1.75 -0.75
N HIS A 455 -1.73 1.81 0.33
CA HIS A 455 -2.66 0.76 0.71
C HIS A 455 -3.98 1.37 1.16
N ALA A 456 -5.08 0.90 0.58
CA ALA A 456 -6.44 1.26 0.95
C ALA A 456 -7.12 0.07 1.62
N SER A 457 -7.76 0.31 2.76
CA SER A 457 -8.60 -0.68 3.45
C SER A 457 -9.85 -0.01 3.97
N ALA A 458 -10.94 -0.77 4.07
CA ALA A 458 -12.23 -0.24 4.51
C ALA A 458 -12.90 -1.17 5.53
N PHE A 459 -13.56 -0.55 6.51
CA PHE A 459 -14.45 -1.22 7.45
C PHE A 459 -15.78 -0.47 7.54
N GLY A 460 -16.87 -1.13 7.16
CA GLY A 460 -18.17 -0.48 7.08
C GLY A 460 -18.15 0.65 6.05
N ALA A 461 -18.38 1.89 6.49
CA ALA A 461 -18.28 3.06 5.63
C ALA A 461 -16.93 3.80 5.78
N GLU A 462 -16.07 3.34 6.69
CA GLU A 462 -14.79 3.97 6.97
C GLU A 462 -13.73 3.47 6.00
N LEU A 463 -12.98 4.39 5.41
CA LEU A 463 -11.86 4.13 4.53
C LEU A 463 -10.59 4.72 5.16
N THR A 464 -9.53 3.90 5.20
CA THR A 464 -8.19 4.32 5.61
C THR A 464 -7.23 4.10 4.46
N VAL A 465 -6.38 5.10 4.23
CA VAL A 465 -5.33 5.06 3.21
C VAL A 465 -4.00 5.35 3.86
N ALA A 466 -3.06 4.42 3.74
CA ALA A 466 -1.66 4.64 4.08
C ALA A 466 -0.86 4.94 2.82
N VAL A 467 0.00 5.95 2.87
CA VAL A 467 0.91 6.29 1.76
C VAL A 467 2.33 6.47 2.28
N ARG A 468 3.29 5.87 1.58
CA ARG A 468 4.71 6.15 1.76
C ARG A 468 5.15 7.34 0.93
N THR A 469 5.74 8.33 1.59
CA THR A 469 6.33 9.51 0.94
C THR A 469 7.79 9.66 1.34
N GLN A 470 8.58 10.55 0.72
CA GLN A 470 9.92 10.89 1.20
C GLN A 470 10.03 12.39 1.44
N ALA A 471 10.56 12.80 2.60
CA ALA A 471 10.69 14.22 2.92
C ALA A 471 11.82 14.90 2.11
N SER A 472 12.75 14.13 1.52
CA SER A 472 13.85 14.66 0.72
C SER A 472 14.40 13.61 -0.27
N PRO A 473 14.72 13.99 -1.53
CA PRO A 473 15.35 13.13 -2.53
C PRO A 473 16.72 12.55 -2.11
N MET A 474 17.31 13.05 -1.00
CA MET A 474 18.53 12.53 -0.38
C MET A 474 18.46 12.57 1.17
N GLY A 475 17.26 12.47 1.76
CA GLY A 475 17.05 12.62 3.21
C GLY A 475 15.77 11.95 3.73
N PRO A 476 15.50 12.01 5.04
CA PRO A 476 14.66 11.04 5.75
C PRO A 476 13.21 10.96 5.24
N VAL A 477 12.64 9.77 5.38
CA VAL A 477 11.33 9.35 4.88
C VAL A 477 10.23 9.79 5.86
N SER A 478 9.18 10.46 5.38
CA SER A 478 7.98 10.77 6.17
C SER A 478 6.75 10.07 5.57
N HIS A 479 5.78 9.66 6.38
CA HIS A 479 4.61 8.89 5.97
C HIS A 479 3.33 9.52 6.49
N GLY A 480 2.24 9.52 5.73
CA GLY A 480 0.94 10.00 6.18
C GLY A 480 -0.13 8.90 6.11
N ALA A 481 -1.06 8.89 7.06
CA ALA A 481 -2.28 8.09 7.03
C ALA A 481 -3.50 9.02 7.07
N LEU A 482 -4.41 8.87 6.12
CA LEU A 482 -5.65 9.65 6.00
C LEU A 482 -6.87 8.74 6.23
N HIS A 483 -7.76 9.15 7.13
CA HIS A 483 -9.08 8.58 7.35
C HIS A 483 -10.15 9.44 6.75
N GLY A 484 -11.12 8.88 6.03
CA GLY A 484 -12.34 9.62 5.73
C GLY A 484 -13.36 8.91 4.83
N ALA A 485 -14.61 8.78 5.30
CA ALA A 485 -15.80 9.47 4.77
C ALA A 485 -17.11 8.96 5.42
N ARG A 486 -17.92 9.85 6.03
CA ARG A 486 -19.36 9.64 6.21
C ARG A 486 -20.13 10.40 5.12
N PRO A 487 -21.09 9.80 4.40
CA PRO A 487 -21.93 10.54 3.47
C PRO A 487 -22.85 11.48 4.25
N ALA A 488 -22.82 12.77 3.89
CA ALA A 488 -23.84 13.73 4.28
C ALA A 488 -25.16 13.36 3.60
N HIS A 489 -26.03 12.64 4.30
CA HIS A 489 -27.43 12.51 3.88
C HIS A 489 -28.07 13.91 3.85
N ARG A 490 -28.38 14.40 2.64
CA ARG A 490 -29.31 15.50 2.43
C ARG A 490 -30.70 15.06 2.88
N HIS A 491 -31.01 15.22 4.16
CA HIS A 491 -32.40 15.30 4.61
C HIS A 491 -32.94 16.68 4.26
N LEU A 492 -33.95 16.69 3.38
CA LEU A 492 -34.87 17.81 3.23
C LEU A 492 -35.40 18.20 4.61
N ALA A 493 -35.09 19.43 5.03
CA ALA A 493 -35.57 20.03 6.27
C ALA A 493 -37.10 20.22 6.24
N PRO A 494 -37.72 20.33 7.43
CA PRO A 494 -38.08 21.69 7.84
C PRO A 494 -37.58 22.06 9.24
N CYS A 495 -37.11 23.31 9.33
CA CYS A 495 -36.78 24.09 10.54
C CYS A 495 -37.96 24.20 11.55
N PRO A 496 -37.79 24.85 12.72
CA PRO A 496 -36.69 24.80 13.69
C PRO A 496 -37.22 24.67 15.14
N CYS A 497 -36.48 24.01 16.04
CA CYS A 497 -36.67 24.18 17.50
C CYS A 497 -35.31 24.32 18.20
N ARG A 498 -34.93 25.57 18.46
CA ARG A 498 -33.89 25.93 19.43
C ARG A 498 -34.37 25.59 20.84
N ALA A 499 -33.60 24.78 21.57
CA ALA A 499 -33.63 24.76 23.02
C ALA A 499 -32.21 24.74 23.58
N ARG A 500 -31.67 25.95 23.75
CA ARG A 500 -30.49 26.25 24.58
C ARG A 500 -30.90 26.07 26.04
N ARG A 501 -30.23 25.20 26.81
CA ARG A 501 -30.20 25.26 28.28
C ARG A 501 -28.79 25.66 28.71
N LEU A 502 -28.59 26.96 28.88
CA LEU A 502 -27.48 27.52 29.63
C LEU A 502 -27.89 27.65 31.10
N ARG A 503 -26.99 27.24 31.99
CA ARG A 503 -27.11 27.37 33.45
C ARG A 503 -27.09 28.85 33.88
N ARG A 504 -27.85 29.14 34.95
CA ARG A 504 -28.04 30.44 35.59
C ARG A 504 -26.84 30.87 36.46
N ALA A 505 -26.63 32.20 36.52
CA ALA A 505 -26.25 32.96 37.71
C ALA A 505 -26.91 34.38 37.66
N PRO A 506 -27.10 35.09 38.80
CA PRO A 506 -28.29 35.92 39.11
C PRO A 506 -28.12 37.47 38.94
N PRO A 507 -29.16 38.31 39.22
CA PRO A 507 -29.47 39.58 38.51
C PRO A 507 -29.06 40.88 39.25
N PRO A 508 -29.40 42.05 38.69
CA PRO A 508 -30.51 42.82 39.30
C PRO A 508 -31.46 43.55 38.32
N LEU A 509 -32.78 43.42 38.59
CA LEU A 509 -33.85 44.44 38.77
C LEU A 509 -34.17 45.53 37.69
N PRO A 510 -35.39 46.14 37.70
CA PRO A 510 -36.33 46.02 36.59
C PRO A 510 -36.75 47.36 35.93
N SER A 511 -37.38 47.27 34.75
CA SER A 511 -38.46 48.19 34.37
C SER A 511 -39.36 47.59 33.27
N SER A 512 -40.65 47.49 33.59
CA SER A 512 -41.81 47.24 32.72
C SER A 512 -42.13 48.48 31.83
N PRO A 513 -43.28 48.54 31.13
CA PRO A 513 -43.93 47.60 30.22
C PRO A 513 -44.42 48.29 28.91
N ALA A 514 -44.76 47.52 27.88
CA ALA A 514 -45.85 47.76 26.91
C ALA A 514 -45.74 46.68 25.82
N GLY A 515 -46.77 46.03 25.31
CA GLY A 515 -48.20 46.21 25.42
C GLY A 515 -48.83 45.62 24.15
N CYS A 516 -49.96 44.90 24.31
CA CYS A 516 -50.98 44.61 23.28
C CYS A 516 -50.55 43.72 22.08
N ALA A 517 -51.38 42.89 21.45
CA ALA A 517 -52.74 42.38 21.60
C ALA A 517 -52.87 41.24 20.54
N TRP A 518 -53.37 40.06 20.92
CA TRP A 518 -54.66 39.47 20.50
C TRP A 518 -54.98 39.41 19.00
N SER A 519 -55.14 38.17 18.47
CA SER A 519 -56.39 37.58 17.91
C SER A 519 -56.02 36.38 17.02
N HIS A 520 -56.47 35.14 17.35
CA HIS A 520 -57.62 34.42 16.73
C HIS A 520 -57.53 34.31 15.19
N ALA A 521 -57.84 33.22 14.48
CA ALA A 521 -58.40 31.90 14.72
C ALA A 521 -58.09 31.06 13.45
N ALA A 522 -57.80 29.76 13.54
CA ALA A 522 -58.70 28.64 13.23
C ALA A 522 -58.78 28.16 11.76
N SER A 523 -58.77 26.83 11.67
CA SER A 523 -59.40 25.91 10.69
C SER A 523 -58.76 25.69 9.32
N GLY A 524 -58.55 24.41 9.02
CA GLY A 524 -58.08 23.83 7.77
C GLY A 524 -57.36 22.53 8.03
#